data_AF-A0A7H9HQ69-F1
#
_entry.id   AF-A0A7H9HQ69-F1
#
_cell.length_a   1.000
_cell.length_b   1.000
_cell.length_c   1.000
_cell.angle_alpha   90.00
_cell.angle_beta   90.00
_cell.angle_gamma   90.00
#
_symmetry.space_group_name_H-M   'P 1'
#
loop_
_entity.id
_entity.type
_entity.pdbx_description
1 polymer ?
#
loop_
_entity_poly.entity_id
_entity_poly.type
_entity_poly.pdbx_seq_one_letter_code
_entity_poly.pdbx_strand_id
1 'polypeptide(L)'
;MSAVDLARSIKKACSIEEVEPKRKHVRACILYTWDHQSGTQFFSIVKSVPMVVSEIQVFKCLILVHKVVQEGHPSVLKEAIRNIEWIRSLGRVPSNDYGRLIQRYADCICEKLMFQSSHRGFSSGMFEYKEYTSLAVVSDPDRGYDTLWSLMDLLDDVVETGKLMLASMGRRRRTELIDAAIIPLVTESYGIYKFVVAMLKGLVNEVDDQSALEQLCERYRTQHRNAFKLYADCSSIKPLISLIILPKLPPEAESFDMPDKIPLERPKMLSTDQRLAIHLALQSINHSRESVSFYSVSQLANEIAVSAEPSIPAIIRLTHQVTTLLQRNPSPLLAQASQLYFQALLSPSQQDIINANTNLQNLLINSPAHIFDPPTPQTHTSA
;
A
#
# COMPACT_ATOMS: atom_id res chain seq x y z
N MET A 1 -11.00 -18.46 -17.88
CA MET A 1 -11.28 -19.76 -17.20
C MET A 1 -12.78 -19.90 -16.96
N SER A 2 -13.41 -21.07 -17.13
CA SER A 2 -14.86 -21.23 -16.91
C SER A 2 -15.22 -21.42 -15.42
N ALA A 3 -16.51 -21.27 -15.07
CA ALA A 3 -17.02 -21.55 -13.72
C ALA A 3 -16.78 -23.01 -13.28
N VAL A 4 -16.88 -23.96 -14.22
CA VAL A 4 -16.62 -25.38 -13.97
C VAL A 4 -15.15 -25.61 -13.64
N ASP A 5 -14.25 -24.91 -14.33
CA ASP A 5 -12.81 -24.98 -14.08
C ASP A 5 -12.44 -24.33 -12.74
N LEU A 6 -13.13 -23.26 -12.35
CA LEU A 6 -13.01 -22.64 -11.03
C LEU A 6 -13.42 -23.63 -9.93
N ALA A 7 -14.58 -24.28 -10.06
CA ALA A 7 -15.03 -25.30 -9.11
C ALA A 7 -14.03 -26.46 -8.98
N ARG A 8 -13.46 -26.91 -10.10
CA ARG A 8 -12.40 -27.93 -10.11
C ARG A 8 -11.14 -27.44 -9.39
N SER A 9 -10.77 -26.17 -9.56
CA SER A 9 -9.61 -25.57 -8.90
C SER A 9 -9.83 -25.45 -7.39
N ILE A 10 -11.00 -24.98 -6.95
CA ILE A 10 -11.37 -24.92 -5.53
C ILE A 10 -11.30 -26.32 -4.89
N LYS A 11 -11.91 -27.34 -5.52
CA LYS A 11 -11.87 -28.72 -5.01
C LYS A 11 -10.44 -29.27 -4.88
N LYS A 12 -9.55 -28.92 -5.82
CA LYS A 12 -8.14 -29.34 -5.77
C LYS A 12 -7.30 -28.54 -4.77
N ALA A 13 -7.64 -27.28 -4.53
CA ALA A 13 -7.02 -26.45 -3.49
C ALA A 13 -7.41 -26.93 -2.08
N CYS A 14 -8.66 -27.38 -1.90
CA CYS A 14 -9.21 -27.88 -0.64
C CYS A 14 -9.30 -29.42 -0.61
N SER A 15 -8.23 -30.10 -1.03
CA SER A 15 -8.13 -31.57 -0.92
C SER A 15 -8.01 -32.02 0.54
N ILE A 16 -8.36 -33.27 0.82
CA ILE A 16 -8.25 -33.90 2.17
C ILE A 16 -6.80 -34.14 2.62
N GLU A 17 -5.84 -34.11 1.69
CA GLU A 17 -4.42 -34.28 1.99
C GLU A 17 -3.91 -33.14 2.87
N GLU A 18 -3.24 -33.50 3.97
CA GLU A 18 -2.60 -32.59 4.95
C GLU A 18 -1.31 -31.98 4.40
N VAL A 19 -1.46 -31.21 3.33
CA VAL A 19 -0.39 -30.50 2.62
C VAL A 19 -0.89 -29.10 2.23
N GLU A 20 0.03 -28.21 1.88
CA GLU A 20 -0.29 -26.86 1.40
C GLU A 20 -1.32 -26.90 0.24
N PRO A 21 -2.30 -25.97 0.20
CA PRO A 21 -3.14 -25.77 -0.98
C PRO A 21 -2.31 -25.59 -2.25
N LYS A 22 -2.52 -26.47 -3.24
CA LYS A 22 -1.77 -26.48 -4.50
C LYS A 22 -1.74 -25.09 -5.16
N ARG A 23 -0.56 -24.46 -5.18
CA ARG A 23 -0.34 -23.06 -5.61
C ARG A 23 -1.00 -22.70 -6.95
N LYS A 24 -0.92 -23.58 -7.96
CA LYS A 24 -1.55 -23.36 -9.27
C LYS A 24 -3.07 -23.19 -9.20
N HIS A 25 -3.73 -23.88 -8.28
CA HIS A 25 -5.18 -23.81 -8.11
C HIS A 25 -5.60 -22.60 -7.30
N VAL A 26 -4.83 -22.23 -6.28
CA VAL A 26 -5.01 -20.95 -5.57
C VAL A 26 -4.84 -19.77 -6.54
N ARG A 27 -3.77 -19.77 -7.35
CA ARG A 27 -3.51 -18.73 -8.35
C ARG A 27 -4.62 -18.67 -9.41
N ALA A 28 -5.13 -19.81 -9.86
CA ALA A 28 -6.26 -19.85 -10.78
C ALA A 28 -7.52 -19.18 -10.17
N CYS A 29 -7.81 -19.40 -8.88
CA CYS A 29 -8.92 -18.74 -8.20
C CYS A 29 -8.73 -17.22 -8.13
N ILE A 30 -7.54 -16.76 -7.80
CA ILE A 30 -7.21 -15.31 -7.77
C ILE A 30 -7.39 -14.69 -9.16
N LEU A 31 -6.74 -15.27 -10.18
CA LEU A 31 -6.83 -14.79 -11.56
C LEU A 31 -8.27 -14.77 -12.08
N TYR A 32 -9.09 -15.75 -11.71
CA TYR A 32 -10.50 -15.77 -12.08
C TYR A 32 -11.22 -14.48 -11.68
N THR A 33 -10.99 -14.00 -10.46
CA THR A 33 -11.67 -12.80 -9.94
C THR A 33 -11.27 -11.55 -10.71
N TRP A 34 -10.03 -11.50 -11.22
CA TRP A 34 -9.54 -10.41 -12.08
C TRP A 34 -10.11 -10.51 -13.48
N ASP A 35 -10.06 -11.70 -14.10
CA ASP A 35 -10.59 -11.94 -15.45
C ASP A 35 -12.08 -11.57 -15.56
N HIS A 36 -12.86 -11.81 -14.50
CA HIS A 36 -14.31 -11.55 -14.48
C HIS A 36 -14.68 -10.29 -13.67
N GLN A 37 -13.69 -9.59 -13.11
CA GLN A 37 -13.87 -8.40 -12.26
C GLN A 37 -14.86 -8.60 -11.08
N SER A 38 -15.04 -9.84 -10.64
CA SER A 38 -16.08 -10.21 -9.67
C SER A 38 -15.63 -11.33 -8.74
N GLY A 39 -15.82 -11.14 -7.44
CA GLY A 39 -15.69 -12.20 -6.42
C GLY A 39 -16.95 -13.06 -6.25
N THR A 40 -18.08 -12.68 -6.85
CA THR A 40 -19.41 -13.26 -6.56
C THR A 40 -19.43 -14.77 -6.83
N GLN A 41 -18.95 -15.16 -8.00
CA GLN A 41 -18.96 -16.56 -8.43
C GLN A 41 -17.98 -17.43 -7.63
N PHE A 42 -16.86 -16.87 -7.20
CA PHE A 42 -15.94 -17.54 -6.28
C PHE A 42 -16.64 -17.89 -4.96
N PHE A 43 -17.29 -16.92 -4.32
CA PHE A 43 -18.02 -17.15 -3.06
C PHE A 43 -19.21 -18.10 -3.24
N SER A 44 -19.96 -17.98 -4.34
CA SER A 44 -21.05 -18.91 -4.64
C SER A 44 -20.57 -20.36 -4.76
N ILE A 45 -19.45 -20.59 -5.45
CA ILE A 45 -18.94 -21.93 -5.69
C ILE A 45 -18.28 -22.50 -4.44
N VAL A 46 -17.40 -21.74 -3.76
CA VAL A 46 -16.69 -22.25 -2.58
C VAL A 46 -17.66 -22.68 -1.46
N LYS A 47 -18.77 -21.96 -1.30
CA LYS A 47 -19.86 -22.32 -0.37
C LYS A 47 -20.58 -23.62 -0.72
N SER A 48 -20.67 -23.93 -2.02
CA SER A 48 -21.37 -25.12 -2.52
C SER A 48 -20.52 -26.40 -2.42
N VAL A 49 -19.21 -26.28 -2.18
CA VAL A 49 -18.33 -27.44 -2.06
C VAL A 49 -18.56 -28.08 -0.69
N PRO A 50 -18.87 -29.39 -0.61
CA PRO A 50 -19.04 -30.08 0.66
C PRO A 50 -17.68 -30.28 1.33
N MET A 51 -17.30 -29.37 2.24
CA MET A 51 -16.03 -29.38 2.98
C MET A 51 -16.17 -29.77 4.45
N VAL A 52 -17.40 -29.85 4.97
CA VAL A 52 -17.73 -29.91 6.41
C VAL A 52 -17.34 -31.25 7.08
N VAL A 53 -16.80 -32.20 6.33
CA VAL A 53 -16.45 -33.54 6.85
C VAL A 53 -15.00 -33.60 7.35
N SER A 54 -14.15 -32.61 7.04
CA SER A 54 -12.72 -32.64 7.38
C SER A 54 -12.19 -31.26 7.77
N GLU A 55 -11.58 -31.18 8.96
CA GLU A 55 -10.89 -29.99 9.46
C GLU A 55 -9.76 -29.52 8.53
N ILE A 56 -9.04 -30.45 7.91
CA ILE A 56 -8.01 -30.14 6.92
C ILE A 56 -8.60 -29.37 5.73
N GLN A 57 -9.76 -29.80 5.23
CA GLN A 57 -10.42 -29.12 4.12
C GLN A 57 -10.95 -27.74 4.53
N VAL A 58 -11.51 -27.62 5.74
CA VAL A 58 -11.95 -26.34 6.31
C VAL A 58 -10.76 -25.38 6.46
N PHE A 59 -9.63 -25.86 6.98
CA PHE A 59 -8.44 -25.03 7.15
C PHE A 59 -7.89 -24.55 5.81
N LYS A 60 -7.81 -25.44 4.81
CA LYS A 60 -7.42 -25.09 3.43
C LYS A 60 -8.39 -24.12 2.78
N CYS A 61 -9.69 -24.22 3.09
CA CYS A 61 -10.70 -23.28 2.63
C CYS A 61 -10.44 -21.88 3.18
N LEU A 62 -10.18 -21.76 4.49
CA LEU A 62 -9.82 -20.47 5.10
C LEU A 62 -8.54 -19.89 4.50
N ILE A 63 -7.50 -20.70 4.26
CA ILE A 63 -6.27 -20.25 3.60
C ILE A 63 -6.56 -19.75 2.18
N LEU A 64 -7.37 -20.48 1.41
CA LEU A 64 -7.78 -20.08 0.06
C LEU A 64 -8.56 -18.77 0.08
N VAL A 65 -9.56 -18.64 0.96
CA VAL A 65 -10.36 -17.42 1.12
C VAL A 65 -9.47 -16.25 1.50
N HIS A 66 -8.56 -16.41 2.47
CA HIS A 66 -7.65 -15.34 2.89
C HIS A 66 -6.78 -14.85 1.73
N LYS A 67 -6.16 -15.77 0.99
CA LYS A 67 -5.34 -15.42 -0.19
C LYS A 67 -6.14 -14.76 -1.31
N VAL A 68 -7.37 -15.21 -1.56
CA VAL A 68 -8.25 -14.60 -2.57
C VAL A 68 -8.72 -13.21 -2.13
N VAL A 69 -9.00 -13.00 -0.84
CA VAL A 69 -9.32 -11.67 -0.27
C VAL A 69 -8.14 -10.72 -0.39
N GLN A 70 -6.92 -11.21 -0.18
CA GLN A 70 -5.68 -10.44 -0.29
C GLN A 70 -5.37 -10.04 -1.75
N GLU A 71 -5.26 -11.03 -2.64
CA GLU A 71 -4.69 -10.84 -3.99
C GLU A 71 -5.74 -10.74 -5.10
N GLY A 72 -7.02 -10.96 -4.80
CA GLY A 72 -8.11 -10.93 -5.76
C GLY A 72 -8.52 -9.52 -6.19
N HIS A 73 -9.42 -9.45 -7.17
CA HIS A 73 -9.99 -8.18 -7.62
C HIS A 73 -10.70 -7.46 -6.44
N PRO A 74 -10.68 -6.12 -6.33
CA PRO A 74 -11.27 -5.39 -5.18
C PRO A 74 -12.74 -5.70 -4.86
N SER A 75 -13.51 -6.20 -5.83
CA SER A 75 -14.88 -6.67 -5.58
C SER A 75 -14.96 -7.89 -4.66
N VAL A 76 -13.89 -8.69 -4.58
CA VAL A 76 -13.78 -9.84 -3.66
C VAL A 76 -13.92 -9.39 -2.21
N LEU A 77 -13.30 -8.27 -1.83
CA LEU A 77 -13.38 -7.77 -0.46
C LEU A 77 -14.82 -7.44 -0.06
N LYS A 78 -15.57 -6.80 -0.97
CA LYS A 78 -17.01 -6.50 -0.79
C LYS A 78 -17.82 -7.78 -0.63
N GLU A 79 -17.56 -8.80 -1.46
CA GLU A 79 -18.22 -10.10 -1.33
C GLU A 79 -17.82 -10.81 -0.04
N ALA A 80 -16.57 -10.74 0.39
CA ALA A 80 -16.10 -11.34 1.64
C ALA A 80 -16.82 -10.74 2.85
N ILE A 81 -16.96 -9.41 2.91
CA ILE A 81 -17.71 -8.70 3.95
C ILE A 81 -19.17 -9.19 4.00
N ARG A 82 -19.85 -9.33 2.84
CA ARG A 82 -21.22 -9.87 2.78
C ARG A 82 -21.32 -11.31 3.28
N ASN A 83 -20.22 -12.06 3.18
CA ASN A 83 -20.16 -13.47 3.53
C ASN A 83 -19.44 -13.72 4.87
N ILE A 84 -19.28 -12.69 5.72
CA ILE A 84 -18.53 -12.78 6.97
C ILE A 84 -19.07 -13.84 7.94
N GLU A 85 -20.40 -13.97 8.09
CA GLU A 85 -20.98 -14.98 8.99
C GLU A 85 -20.74 -16.40 8.48
N TRP A 86 -20.67 -16.58 7.15
CA TRP A 86 -20.28 -17.87 6.59
C TRP A 86 -18.81 -18.18 6.89
N ILE A 87 -17.90 -17.21 6.75
CA ILE A 87 -16.48 -17.38 7.10
C ILE A 87 -16.35 -17.73 8.59
N ARG A 88 -17.06 -17.00 9.47
CA ARG A 88 -17.11 -17.29 10.91
C ARG A 88 -17.63 -18.70 11.21
N SER A 89 -18.64 -19.17 10.46
CA SER A 89 -19.18 -20.51 10.63
C SER A 89 -18.18 -21.63 10.34
N LEU A 90 -17.18 -21.38 9.46
CA LEU A 90 -16.09 -22.33 9.21
C LEU A 90 -15.21 -22.56 10.46
N GLY A 91 -15.18 -21.58 11.38
CA GLY A 91 -14.49 -21.69 12.66
C GLY A 91 -15.16 -22.62 13.67
N ARG A 92 -16.43 -23.01 13.46
CA ARG A 92 -17.22 -23.85 14.38
C ARG A 92 -16.95 -25.34 14.18
N VAL A 93 -15.70 -25.74 14.39
CA VAL A 93 -15.23 -27.14 14.33
C VAL A 93 -14.94 -27.69 15.74
N PRO A 94 -14.92 -29.02 15.94
CA PRO A 94 -14.57 -29.61 17.24
C PRO A 94 -13.22 -29.11 17.75
N SER A 95 -13.10 -28.83 19.05
CA SER A 95 -11.92 -28.22 19.67
C SER A 95 -10.75 -29.20 19.88
N ASN A 96 -10.25 -29.80 18.79
CA ASN A 96 -9.02 -30.58 18.78
C ASN A 96 -7.80 -29.74 18.34
N ASP A 97 -6.69 -30.40 18.00
CA ASP A 97 -5.43 -29.75 17.59
C ASP A 97 -5.61 -28.73 16.45
N TYR A 98 -6.33 -29.09 15.37
CA TYR A 98 -6.62 -28.18 14.25
C TYR A 98 -7.80 -27.26 14.54
N GLY A 99 -8.78 -27.72 15.32
CA GLY A 99 -9.98 -26.95 15.60
C GLY A 99 -9.71 -25.59 16.23
N ARG A 100 -8.78 -25.53 17.18
CA ARG A 100 -8.35 -24.26 17.80
C ARG A 100 -7.68 -23.31 16.79
N LEU A 101 -6.90 -23.86 15.85
CA LEU A 101 -6.24 -23.08 14.80
C LEU A 101 -7.23 -22.53 13.79
N ILE A 102 -8.16 -23.38 13.35
CA ILE A 102 -9.23 -23.05 12.42
C ILE A 102 -10.11 -21.94 12.99
N GLN A 103 -10.55 -22.07 14.24
CA GLN A 103 -11.34 -21.06 14.91
C GLN A 103 -10.61 -19.72 14.95
N ARG A 104 -9.37 -19.71 15.49
CA ARG A 104 -8.58 -18.49 15.61
C ARG A 104 -8.36 -17.80 14.25
N TYR A 105 -8.10 -18.59 13.21
CA TYR A 105 -7.83 -18.08 11.87
C TYR A 105 -9.10 -17.53 11.20
N ALA A 106 -10.25 -18.19 11.39
CA ALA A 106 -11.53 -17.68 10.92
C ALA A 106 -11.88 -16.35 11.59
N ASP A 107 -11.67 -16.25 12.91
CA ASP A 107 -11.90 -15.01 13.67
C ASP A 107 -10.99 -13.89 13.17
N CYS A 108 -9.70 -14.17 12.95
CA CYS A 108 -8.73 -13.20 12.41
C CYS A 108 -9.15 -12.65 11.03
N ILE A 109 -9.60 -13.52 10.13
CA ILE A 109 -10.14 -13.09 8.83
C ILE A 109 -11.40 -12.24 9.02
N CYS A 110 -12.26 -12.57 10.00
CA CYS A 110 -13.45 -11.76 10.29
C CYS A 110 -13.09 -10.38 10.82
N GLU A 111 -12.14 -10.26 11.76
CA GLU A 111 -11.66 -8.97 12.28
C GLU A 111 -11.13 -8.08 11.16
N LYS A 112 -10.33 -8.65 10.24
CA LYS A 112 -9.89 -7.96 9.01
C LYS A 112 -11.07 -7.42 8.21
N LEU A 113 -12.09 -8.26 7.96
CA LEU A 113 -13.24 -7.85 7.15
C LEU A 113 -14.10 -6.80 7.87
N MET A 114 -14.21 -6.86 9.20
CA MET A 114 -14.91 -5.84 9.99
C MET A 114 -14.17 -4.51 9.93
N PHE A 115 -12.84 -4.50 10.07
CA PHE A 115 -12.01 -3.31 9.89
C PHE A 115 -12.23 -2.67 8.51
N GLN A 116 -12.22 -3.48 7.45
CA GLN A 116 -12.43 -3.02 6.08
C GLN A 116 -13.86 -2.51 5.83
N SER A 117 -14.85 -3.05 6.55
CA SER A 117 -16.24 -2.58 6.49
C SER A 117 -16.41 -1.20 7.15
N SER A 118 -15.72 -0.96 8.28
CA SER A 118 -15.75 0.32 8.98
C SER A 118 -14.85 1.39 8.33
N HIS A 119 -13.77 1.00 7.67
CA HIS A 119 -12.79 1.92 7.09
C HIS A 119 -12.74 1.82 5.56
N ARG A 120 -13.68 2.50 4.88
CA ARG A 120 -13.81 2.46 3.40
C ARG A 120 -12.61 2.99 2.61
N GLY A 121 -11.67 3.67 3.27
CA GLY A 121 -10.41 4.12 2.67
C GLY A 121 -9.44 2.98 2.34
N PHE A 122 -9.63 1.82 2.96
CA PHE A 122 -8.92 0.60 2.63
C PHE A 122 -9.78 -0.20 1.65
N SER A 123 -9.29 -0.35 0.44
CA SER A 123 -9.98 -0.98 -0.70
C SER A 123 -9.24 -2.23 -1.20
N SER A 124 -7.97 -2.35 -0.83
CA SER A 124 -7.05 -3.43 -1.12
C SER A 124 -7.01 -4.41 0.04
N GLY A 125 -7.01 -5.70 -0.30
CA GLY A 125 -6.83 -6.76 0.68
C GLY A 125 -5.41 -6.83 1.26
N MET A 126 -4.42 -6.18 0.65
CA MET A 126 -3.00 -6.29 1.01
C MET A 126 -2.44 -5.09 1.77
N PHE A 127 -3.27 -4.09 2.08
CA PHE A 127 -2.81 -2.83 2.70
C PHE A 127 -1.64 -2.25 1.88
N GLU A 128 -1.93 -1.79 0.66
CA GLU A 128 -0.91 -1.22 -0.24
C GLU A 128 -0.73 0.30 -0.04
N TYR A 129 0.51 0.78 -0.20
CA TYR A 129 0.88 2.18 0.02
C TYR A 129 0.10 3.19 -0.83
N LYS A 130 -0.45 2.79 -1.99
CA LYS A 130 -1.24 3.68 -2.86
C LYS A 130 -2.54 4.18 -2.20
N GLU A 131 -3.00 3.55 -1.13
CA GLU A 131 -4.19 3.98 -0.36
C GLU A 131 -3.88 5.13 0.60
N TYR A 132 -2.59 5.38 0.87
CA TYR A 132 -2.10 6.46 1.73
C TYR A 132 -2.43 7.84 1.17
N THR A 133 -2.40 8.03 -0.16
CA THR A 133 -2.67 9.32 -0.81
C THR A 133 -4.12 9.78 -0.61
N SER A 134 -5.03 8.85 -0.31
CA SER A 134 -6.43 9.10 0.04
C SER A 134 -6.66 9.30 1.55
N LEU A 135 -5.74 8.83 2.41
CA LEU A 135 -5.77 9.04 3.87
C LEU A 135 -5.00 10.29 4.30
N ALA A 136 -4.03 10.76 3.50
CA ALA A 136 -3.24 11.98 3.73
C ALA A 136 -4.06 13.29 3.70
N VAL A 137 -5.39 13.20 3.58
CA VAL A 137 -6.32 14.28 3.91
C VAL A 137 -7.02 13.90 5.22
N VAL A 138 -6.24 13.70 6.28
CA VAL A 138 -6.77 13.82 7.63
C VAL A 138 -7.02 15.32 7.82
N SER A 139 -8.21 15.77 7.40
CA SER A 139 -8.74 17.08 7.81
C SER A 139 -9.11 17.08 9.31
N ASP A 140 -9.05 15.92 9.96
CA ASP A 140 -9.66 15.61 11.27
C ASP A 140 -8.78 14.63 12.07
N PRO A 141 -7.87 15.14 12.92
CA PRO A 141 -6.93 14.33 13.72
C PRO A 141 -7.60 13.22 14.55
N ASP A 142 -8.83 13.43 15.02
CA ASP A 142 -9.56 12.45 15.83
C ASP A 142 -9.87 11.18 15.03
N ARG A 143 -10.31 11.34 13.77
CA ARG A 143 -10.52 10.18 12.87
C ARG A 143 -9.22 9.45 12.54
N GLY A 144 -8.13 10.20 12.45
CA GLY A 144 -6.79 9.65 12.26
C GLY A 144 -6.39 8.77 13.45
N TYR A 145 -6.64 9.24 14.67
CA TYR A 145 -6.43 8.49 15.91
C TYR A 145 -7.26 7.20 15.95
N ASP A 146 -8.56 7.27 15.72
CA ASP A 146 -9.46 6.11 15.74
C ASP A 146 -9.08 5.04 14.70
N THR A 147 -8.70 5.50 13.50
CA THR A 147 -8.26 4.61 12.42
C THR A 147 -6.93 3.95 12.78
N LEU A 148 -5.99 4.71 13.34
CA LEU A 148 -4.71 4.17 13.82
C LEU A 148 -4.92 3.13 14.93
N TRP A 149 -5.80 3.43 15.90
CA TRP A 149 -6.12 2.52 16.98
C TRP A 149 -6.70 1.21 16.46
N SER A 150 -7.65 1.29 15.52
CA SER A 150 -8.25 0.12 14.86
C SER A 150 -7.23 -0.69 14.05
N LEU A 151 -6.27 -0.02 13.39
CA LEU A 151 -5.15 -0.69 12.71
C LEU A 151 -4.23 -1.40 13.70
N MET A 152 -3.97 -0.79 14.86
CA MET A 152 -3.19 -1.40 15.92
C MET A 152 -3.90 -2.64 16.48
N ASP A 153 -5.21 -2.60 16.73
CA ASP A 153 -6.00 -3.77 17.15
C ASP A 153 -5.89 -4.91 16.12
N LEU A 154 -6.02 -4.58 14.83
CA LEU A 154 -5.88 -5.57 13.76
C LEU A 154 -4.46 -6.15 13.66
N LEU A 155 -3.42 -5.32 13.84
CA LEU A 155 -2.03 -5.78 13.83
C LEU A 155 -1.75 -6.77 14.96
N ASP A 156 -2.22 -6.47 16.18
CA ASP A 156 -2.11 -7.36 17.33
C ASP A 156 -2.79 -8.70 17.03
N ASP A 157 -4.00 -8.67 16.47
CA ASP A 157 -4.77 -9.86 16.14
C ASP A 157 -4.06 -10.77 15.13
N VAL A 158 -3.56 -10.20 14.02
CA VAL A 158 -2.85 -10.92 12.97
C VAL A 158 -1.52 -11.50 13.49
N VAL A 159 -0.76 -10.72 14.26
CA VAL A 159 0.53 -11.15 14.81
C VAL A 159 0.35 -12.25 15.85
N GLU A 160 -0.61 -12.11 16.77
CA GLU A 160 -0.89 -13.15 17.76
C GLU A 160 -1.44 -14.43 17.12
N THR A 161 -2.24 -14.32 16.06
CA THR A 161 -2.64 -15.49 15.26
C THR A 161 -1.43 -16.20 14.66
N GLY A 162 -0.50 -15.45 14.05
CA GLY A 162 0.73 -16.00 13.49
C GLY A 162 1.62 -16.70 14.53
N LYS A 163 1.80 -16.08 15.70
CA LYS A 163 2.53 -16.68 16.83
C LYS A 163 1.87 -17.95 17.34
N LEU A 164 0.54 -17.95 17.47
CA LEU A 164 -0.23 -19.12 17.88
C LEU A 164 -0.04 -20.27 16.88
N MET A 165 -0.08 -20.00 15.57
CA MET A 165 0.18 -21.00 14.53
C MET A 165 1.61 -21.56 14.63
N LEU A 166 2.61 -20.73 14.87
CA LEU A 166 4.00 -21.17 15.04
C LEU A 166 4.25 -22.00 16.29
N ALA A 167 3.58 -21.64 17.39
CA ALA A 167 3.63 -22.32 18.67
C ALA A 167 2.80 -23.61 18.67
N SER A 168 1.78 -23.67 17.82
CA SER A 168 0.96 -24.86 17.65
C SER A 168 1.78 -25.98 17.03
N MET A 169 1.74 -27.13 17.72
CA MET A 169 2.49 -28.35 17.40
C MET A 169 4.02 -28.17 17.55
N GLY A 170 4.60 -28.86 18.54
CA GLY A 170 6.05 -28.82 18.78
C GLY A 170 6.85 -29.17 17.52
N ARG A 171 8.15 -28.81 17.47
CA ARG A 171 9.04 -28.92 16.28
C ARG A 171 8.97 -30.22 15.45
N ARG A 172 8.45 -31.33 16.00
CA ARG A 172 8.27 -32.63 15.33
C ARG A 172 6.95 -32.82 14.56
N ARG A 173 5.97 -31.90 14.69
CA ARG A 173 4.62 -32.05 14.13
C ARG A 173 4.15 -30.84 13.30
N ARG A 174 5.04 -29.88 13.00
CA ARG A 174 4.70 -28.76 12.11
C ARG A 174 4.47 -29.28 10.69
N THR A 175 3.33 -28.94 10.11
CA THR A 175 2.92 -29.39 8.78
C THR A 175 3.04 -28.27 7.75
N GLU A 176 3.24 -28.64 6.49
CA GLU A 176 3.25 -27.68 5.37
C GLU A 176 1.96 -26.87 5.28
N LEU A 177 0.85 -27.41 5.81
CA LEU A 177 -0.44 -26.75 5.87
C LEU A 177 -0.43 -25.55 6.83
N ILE A 178 0.20 -25.68 8.00
CA ILE A 178 0.34 -24.58 8.96
C ILE A 178 1.26 -23.50 8.37
N ASP A 179 2.37 -23.89 7.75
CA ASP A 179 3.27 -22.96 7.06
C ASP A 179 2.53 -22.14 5.99
N ALA A 180 1.63 -22.79 5.24
CA ALA A 180 0.80 -22.12 4.23
C ALA A 180 -0.17 -21.07 4.81
N ALA A 181 -0.65 -21.26 6.04
CA ALA A 181 -1.50 -20.29 6.74
C ALA A 181 -0.72 -19.10 7.30
N ILE A 182 0.56 -19.30 7.66
CA ILE A 182 1.42 -18.23 8.19
C ILE A 182 1.80 -17.22 7.11
N ILE A 183 1.99 -17.65 5.86
CA ILE A 183 2.37 -16.78 4.74
C ILE A 183 1.46 -15.55 4.57
N PRO A 184 0.12 -15.69 4.43
CA PRO A 184 -0.75 -14.53 4.31
C PRO A 184 -0.76 -13.66 5.57
N LEU A 185 -0.62 -14.24 6.78
CA LEU A 185 -0.54 -13.49 8.04
C LEU A 185 0.72 -12.62 8.13
N VAL A 186 1.88 -13.16 7.75
CA VAL A 186 3.16 -12.42 7.75
C VAL A 186 3.13 -11.29 6.73
N THR A 187 2.61 -11.56 5.53
CA THR A 187 2.57 -10.56 4.47
C THR A 187 1.61 -9.43 4.83
N GLU A 188 0.48 -9.76 5.43
CA GLU A 188 -0.54 -8.81 5.87
C GLU A 188 -0.10 -7.97 7.06
N SER A 189 0.43 -8.60 8.11
CA SER A 189 0.95 -7.88 9.29
C SER A 189 1.99 -6.85 8.88
N TYR A 190 2.82 -7.11 7.87
CA TYR A 190 3.78 -6.13 7.40
C TYR A 190 3.14 -4.97 6.63
N GLY A 191 2.09 -5.24 5.85
CA GLY A 191 1.27 -4.20 5.24
C GLY A 191 0.70 -3.26 6.29
N ILE A 192 0.01 -3.82 7.29
CA ILE A 192 -0.59 -3.09 8.41
C ILE A 192 0.47 -2.34 9.22
N TYR A 193 1.58 -2.98 9.56
CA TYR A 193 2.68 -2.37 10.31
C TYR A 193 3.20 -1.10 9.63
N LYS A 194 3.40 -1.11 8.31
CA LYS A 194 3.81 0.09 7.57
C LYS A 194 2.78 1.22 7.65
N PHE A 195 1.49 0.88 7.64
CA PHE A 195 0.42 1.87 7.85
C PHE A 195 0.46 2.47 9.25
N VAL A 196 0.62 1.63 10.28
CA VAL A 196 0.76 2.09 11.67
C VAL A 196 1.92 3.07 11.79
N VAL A 197 3.11 2.74 11.28
CA VAL A 197 4.28 3.63 11.30
C VAL A 197 3.99 4.94 10.55
N ALA A 198 3.45 4.86 9.34
CA ALA A 198 3.20 6.04 8.52
C ALA A 198 2.14 6.99 9.12
N MET A 199 1.06 6.43 9.69
CA MET A 199 0.01 7.22 10.35
C MET A 199 0.49 7.81 11.67
N LEU A 200 1.27 7.05 12.46
CA LEU A 200 1.84 7.56 13.71
C LEU A 200 2.80 8.73 13.44
N LYS A 201 3.63 8.66 12.39
CA LYS A 201 4.46 9.81 11.94
C LYS A 201 3.62 11.02 11.55
N GLY A 202 2.48 10.80 10.91
CA GLY A 202 1.56 11.88 10.54
C GLY A 202 0.95 12.55 11.77
N LEU A 203 0.41 11.74 12.70
CA LEU A 203 -0.28 12.25 13.89
C LEU A 203 0.65 12.96 14.88
N VAL A 204 1.89 12.50 15.06
CA VAL A 204 2.85 13.14 15.97
C VAL A 204 3.15 14.60 15.57
N ASN A 205 2.99 14.94 14.28
CA ASN A 205 3.21 16.31 13.80
C ASN A 205 1.95 17.21 13.90
N GLU A 206 0.77 16.62 14.08
CA GLU A 206 -0.53 17.33 13.98
C GLU A 206 -1.31 17.38 15.31
N VAL A 207 -0.98 16.51 16.27
CA VAL A 207 -1.70 16.39 17.55
C VAL A 207 -0.88 17.00 18.69
N ASP A 208 -1.48 17.97 19.41
CA ASP A 208 -0.86 18.60 20.57
C ASP A 208 -1.00 17.79 21.89
N ASP A 209 -1.87 16.78 21.92
CA ASP A 209 -2.05 15.92 23.10
C ASP A 209 -0.92 14.88 23.23
N GLN A 210 0.10 15.28 23.99
CA GLN A 210 1.26 14.48 24.29
C GLN A 210 0.93 13.15 24.99
N SER A 211 -0.10 13.12 25.85
CA SER A 211 -0.44 11.93 26.62
C SER A 211 -1.08 10.85 25.74
N ALA A 212 -1.96 11.27 24.82
CA ALA A 212 -2.57 10.37 23.85
C ALA A 212 -1.53 9.80 22.87
N LEU A 213 -0.60 10.64 22.41
CA LEU A 213 0.50 10.24 21.53
C LEU A 213 1.48 9.29 22.23
N GLU A 214 1.81 9.52 23.50
CA GLU A 214 2.70 8.65 24.27
C GLU A 214 2.13 7.23 24.41
N GLN A 215 0.81 7.11 24.63
CA GLN A 215 0.12 5.83 24.68
C GLN A 215 0.21 5.06 23.35
N LEU A 216 0.02 5.76 22.21
CA LEU A 216 0.16 5.17 20.88
C LEU A 216 1.61 4.72 20.63
N CYS A 217 2.59 5.55 20.99
CA CYS A 217 4.01 5.23 20.84
C CYS A 217 4.40 4.00 21.67
N GLU A 218 3.95 3.89 22.92
CA GLU A 218 4.24 2.73 23.77
C GLU A 218 3.58 1.44 23.23
N ARG A 219 2.34 1.56 22.75
CA ARG A 219 1.66 0.45 22.09
C ARG A 219 2.43 0.01 20.85
N TYR A 220 2.84 0.94 19.99
CA TYR A 220 3.66 0.66 18.82
C TYR A 220 4.97 -0.05 19.17
N ARG A 221 5.70 0.36 20.21
CA ARG A 221 6.95 -0.31 20.63
C ARG A 221 6.70 -1.78 20.99
N THR A 222 5.57 -2.06 21.62
CA THR A 222 5.17 -3.44 21.94
C THR A 222 4.81 -4.23 20.68
N GLN A 223 4.05 -3.63 19.76
CA GLN A 223 3.74 -4.24 18.46
C GLN A 223 4.97 -4.52 17.61
N HIS A 224 5.92 -3.58 17.59
CA HIS A 224 7.20 -3.74 16.91
C HIS A 224 7.95 -4.97 17.42
N ARG A 225 8.12 -5.11 18.74
CA ARG A 225 8.78 -6.28 19.35
C ARG A 225 8.08 -7.59 18.98
N ASN A 226 6.75 -7.57 18.99
CA ASN A 226 5.92 -8.73 18.66
C ASN A 226 6.07 -9.15 17.19
N ALA A 227 6.01 -8.19 16.27
CA ALA A 227 6.19 -8.41 14.83
C ALA A 227 7.64 -8.84 14.51
N PHE A 228 8.64 -8.17 15.10
CA PHE A 228 10.05 -8.52 14.96
C PHE A 228 10.30 -9.98 15.35
N LYS A 229 9.78 -10.39 16.51
CA LYS A 229 9.90 -11.78 16.99
C LYS A 229 9.21 -12.77 16.05
N LEU A 230 7.99 -12.48 15.60
CA LEU A 230 7.26 -13.31 14.64
C LEU A 230 8.08 -13.52 13.35
N TYR A 231 8.64 -12.46 12.77
CA TYR A 231 9.40 -12.54 11.53
C TYR A 231 10.73 -13.28 11.71
N ALA A 232 11.40 -13.11 12.85
CA ALA A 232 12.59 -13.86 13.21
C ALA A 232 12.28 -15.36 13.39
N ASP A 233 11.17 -15.72 14.04
CA ASP A 233 10.76 -17.11 14.18
C ASP A 233 10.44 -17.73 12.80
N CYS A 234 9.81 -16.96 11.90
CA CYS A 234 9.53 -17.36 10.52
C CYS A 234 10.79 -17.54 9.66
N SER A 235 11.90 -16.85 9.95
CA SER A 235 13.13 -16.99 9.15
C SER A 235 13.79 -18.37 9.27
N SER A 236 13.40 -19.15 10.29
CA SER A 236 13.81 -20.55 10.44
C SER A 236 13.06 -21.52 9.51
N ILE A 237 12.02 -21.07 8.80
CA ILE A 237 11.10 -21.90 8.01
C ILE A 237 11.47 -21.82 6.53
N LYS A 238 12.17 -22.86 6.03
CA LYS A 238 12.67 -22.92 4.64
C LYS A 238 11.57 -22.77 3.56
N PRO A 239 10.39 -23.43 3.66
CA PRO A 239 9.31 -23.21 2.70
C PRO A 239 8.89 -21.74 2.62
N LEU A 240 8.78 -21.08 3.76
CA LEU A 240 8.28 -19.71 3.86
C LEU A 240 9.25 -18.70 3.20
N ILE A 241 10.55 -18.80 3.47
CA ILE A 241 11.57 -17.93 2.84
C ILE A 241 11.70 -18.12 1.33
N SER A 242 11.25 -19.26 0.79
CA SER A 242 11.24 -19.52 -0.66
C SER A 242 10.01 -18.91 -1.35
N LEU A 243 8.95 -18.62 -0.59
CA LEU A 243 7.65 -18.20 -1.09
C LEU A 243 7.44 -16.69 -0.97
N ILE A 244 7.98 -16.07 0.08
CA ILE A 244 7.87 -14.63 0.34
C ILE A 244 9.20 -14.03 0.77
N ILE A 245 9.38 -12.74 0.48
CA ILE A 245 10.45 -11.95 1.07
C ILE A 245 10.01 -11.59 2.49
N LEU A 246 10.66 -12.18 3.48
CA LEU A 246 10.37 -11.86 4.88
C LEU A 246 10.67 -10.38 5.16
N PRO A 247 9.76 -9.68 5.84
CA PRO A 247 10.03 -8.33 6.32
C PRO A 247 11.25 -8.32 7.25
N LYS A 248 12.12 -7.32 7.07
CA LYS A 248 13.27 -7.09 7.95
C LYS A 248 13.01 -5.83 8.75
N LEU A 249 12.63 -6.01 10.00
CA LEU A 249 12.49 -4.90 10.95
C LEU A 249 13.83 -4.64 11.66
N PRO A 250 14.14 -3.39 12.03
CA PRO A 250 15.27 -3.09 12.89
C PRO A 250 15.11 -3.76 14.26
N PRO A 251 16.20 -4.00 15.02
CA PRO A 251 16.12 -4.56 16.37
C PRO A 251 15.32 -3.68 17.35
N GLU A 252 15.46 -2.37 17.19
CA GLU A 252 14.78 -1.36 17.99
C GLU A 252 13.73 -0.65 17.15
N ALA A 253 12.60 -0.32 17.79
CA ALA A 253 11.54 0.44 17.15
C ALA A 253 12.02 1.86 16.86
N GLU A 254 11.62 2.43 15.72
CA GLU A 254 11.90 3.83 15.41
C GLU A 254 11.40 4.75 16.54
N SER A 255 12.24 5.71 16.93
CA SER A 255 11.81 6.80 17.80
C SER A 255 10.95 7.76 16.99
N PHE A 256 9.82 8.17 17.57
CA PHE A 256 9.12 9.36 17.12
C PHE A 256 9.55 10.45 18.08
N ASP A 257 10.32 11.41 17.57
CA ASP A 257 10.71 12.57 18.36
C ASP A 257 9.43 13.33 18.70
N MET A 258 8.94 13.14 19.93
CA MET A 258 7.92 13.99 20.48
C MET A 258 8.57 15.38 20.60
N PRO A 259 7.98 16.45 20.06
CA PRO A 259 8.67 17.73 20.00
C PRO A 259 9.00 18.23 21.41
N ASP A 260 10.24 18.02 21.84
CA ASP A 260 10.84 18.78 22.93
C ASP A 260 10.90 20.24 22.46
N LYS A 261 10.52 21.15 23.35
CA LYS A 261 10.48 22.60 23.10
C LYS A 261 11.81 23.14 22.59
N ILE A 262 12.02 23.09 21.28
CA ILE A 262 12.99 23.94 20.58
C ILE A 262 12.20 25.19 20.15
N PRO A 263 12.63 26.42 20.49
CA PRO A 263 12.01 27.61 19.94
C PRO A 263 12.13 27.55 18.41
N LEU A 264 11.01 27.30 17.74
CA LEU A 264 10.89 27.33 16.29
C LEU A 264 11.34 28.71 15.80
N GLU A 265 12.51 28.80 15.17
CA GLU A 265 12.68 29.78 14.11
C GLU A 265 11.63 29.45 13.05
N ARG A 266 10.68 30.37 12.85
CA ARG A 266 9.58 30.17 11.92
C ARG A 266 10.16 29.93 10.52
N PRO A 267 9.71 28.89 9.80
CA PRO A 267 10.04 28.73 8.39
C PRO A 267 9.65 30.01 7.63
N LYS A 268 10.55 30.54 6.79
CA LYS A 268 10.21 31.67 5.91
C LYS A 268 9.14 31.20 4.92
N MET A 269 7.89 31.60 5.16
CA MET A 269 6.80 31.38 4.21
C MET A 269 7.09 32.12 2.90
N LEU A 270 6.94 31.44 1.77
CA LEU A 270 6.88 32.06 0.44
C LEU A 270 5.82 33.17 0.44
N SER A 271 6.14 34.31 -0.16
CA SER A 271 5.24 35.46 -0.15
C SER A 271 3.95 35.12 -0.90
N THR A 272 2.83 35.76 -0.50
CA THR A 272 1.53 35.61 -1.16
C THR A 272 1.62 35.86 -2.68
N ASP A 273 2.53 36.75 -3.09
CA ASP A 273 2.78 37.10 -4.49
C ASP A 273 3.43 35.95 -5.27
N GLN A 274 4.34 35.19 -4.64
CA GLN A 274 4.96 34.01 -5.25
C GLN A 274 3.94 32.88 -5.45
N ARG A 275 3.03 32.68 -4.48
CA ARG A 275 1.95 31.68 -4.58
C ARG A 275 0.94 32.05 -5.66
N LEU A 276 0.57 33.33 -5.75
CA LEU A 276 -0.33 33.84 -6.78
C LEU A 276 0.28 33.72 -8.18
N ALA A 277 1.57 33.98 -8.34
CA ALA A 277 2.28 33.82 -9.61
C ALA A 277 2.30 32.37 -10.10
N ILE A 278 2.52 31.39 -9.21
CA ILE A 278 2.46 29.97 -9.53
C ILE A 278 1.04 29.58 -9.96
N HIS A 279 0.01 30.05 -9.24
CA HIS A 279 -1.38 29.80 -9.58
C HIS A 279 -1.78 30.38 -10.95
N LEU A 280 -1.38 31.63 -11.25
CA LEU A 280 -1.65 32.27 -12.54
C LEU A 280 -0.87 31.60 -13.69
N ALA A 281 0.36 31.17 -13.45
CA ALA A 281 1.17 30.45 -14.44
C ALA A 281 0.50 29.13 -14.86
N LEU A 282 -0.04 28.37 -13.90
CA LEU A 282 -0.82 27.14 -14.15
C LEU A 282 -2.11 27.39 -14.96
N GLN A 283 -2.64 28.62 -14.96
CA GLN A 283 -3.83 28.98 -15.74
C GLN A 283 -3.50 29.53 -17.14
N SER A 284 -2.30 30.09 -17.36
CA SER A 284 -1.92 30.82 -18.58
C SER A 284 -1.44 29.96 -19.77
N ILE A 285 -1.70 28.65 -19.76
CA ILE A 285 -1.13 27.65 -20.67
C ILE A 285 -1.54 27.77 -22.16
N ASN A 286 -2.39 28.73 -22.55
CA ASN A 286 -2.96 28.72 -23.91
C ASN A 286 -2.25 29.57 -24.98
N HIS A 287 -1.26 30.44 -24.68
CA HIS A 287 -0.91 31.53 -25.62
C HIS A 287 0.58 31.79 -25.97
N SER A 288 1.54 30.90 -25.68
CA SER A 288 2.93 31.09 -26.13
C SER A 288 3.36 30.05 -27.18
N ARG A 289 4.00 30.52 -28.26
CA ARG A 289 4.47 29.73 -29.41
C ARG A 289 5.99 29.52 -29.44
N GLU A 290 6.69 29.70 -28.32
CA GLU A 290 8.16 29.52 -28.30
C GLU A 290 8.58 28.04 -28.25
N SER A 291 9.72 27.72 -28.86
CA SER A 291 10.34 26.39 -28.80
C SER A 291 10.99 26.17 -27.43
N VAL A 292 10.62 25.09 -26.73
CA VAL A 292 11.20 24.72 -25.43
C VAL A 292 12.41 23.80 -25.63
N SER A 293 13.55 24.14 -25.04
CA SER A 293 14.76 23.29 -25.02
C SER A 293 15.11 22.85 -23.59
N PHE A 294 15.67 21.65 -23.43
CA PHE A 294 16.12 21.16 -22.11
C PHE A 294 17.15 22.09 -21.46
N TYR A 295 18.05 22.67 -22.26
CA TYR A 295 19.05 23.61 -21.76
C TYR A 295 18.41 24.85 -21.14
N SER A 296 17.35 25.39 -21.76
CA SER A 296 16.61 26.55 -21.23
C SER A 296 15.87 26.25 -19.92
N VAL A 297 15.29 25.04 -19.78
CA VAL A 297 14.60 24.60 -18.55
C VAL A 297 15.60 24.41 -17.42
N SER A 298 16.72 23.73 -17.68
CA SER A 298 17.75 23.49 -16.67
C SER A 298 18.44 24.77 -16.20
N GLN A 299 18.66 25.74 -17.10
CA GLN A 299 19.19 27.06 -16.75
C GLN A 299 18.27 27.82 -15.80
N LEU A 300 16.99 27.95 -16.16
CA LEU A 300 15.99 28.63 -15.34
C LEU A 300 15.78 27.92 -13.99
N ALA A 301 15.82 26.59 -13.96
CA ALA A 301 15.68 25.83 -12.72
C ALA A 301 16.88 26.05 -11.78
N ASN A 302 18.10 26.15 -12.32
CA ASN A 302 19.29 26.50 -11.56
C ASN A 302 19.26 27.96 -11.07
N GLU A 303 18.80 28.91 -11.88
CA GLU A 303 18.62 30.30 -11.46
C GLU A 303 17.66 30.42 -10.28
N ILE A 304 16.55 29.67 -10.31
CA ILE A 304 15.58 29.62 -9.20
C ILE A 304 16.16 28.93 -7.96
N ALA A 305 16.92 27.84 -8.13
CA ALA A 305 17.48 27.09 -7.01
C ALA A 305 18.63 27.82 -6.28
N VAL A 306 19.36 28.69 -6.97
CA VAL A 306 20.48 29.47 -6.40
C VAL A 306 20.02 30.80 -5.81
N SER A 307 18.82 31.29 -6.15
CA SER A 307 18.30 32.55 -5.63
C SER A 307 17.71 32.41 -4.22
N ALA A 308 18.11 33.29 -3.31
CA ALA A 308 17.51 33.39 -1.97
C ALA A 308 16.01 33.74 -2.01
N GLU A 309 15.60 34.52 -3.02
CA GLU A 309 14.20 34.80 -3.38
C GLU A 309 14.04 34.67 -4.90
N PRO A 310 13.34 33.64 -5.40
CA PRO A 310 13.20 33.46 -6.84
C PRO A 310 12.32 34.56 -7.45
N SER A 311 12.77 35.14 -8.55
CA SER A 311 12.04 36.23 -9.22
C SER A 311 10.74 35.70 -9.86
N ILE A 312 9.65 36.45 -9.67
CA ILE A 312 8.33 36.11 -10.24
C ILE A 312 8.40 35.85 -11.76
N PRO A 313 9.12 36.66 -12.58
CA PRO A 313 9.26 36.38 -14.00
C PRO A 313 9.97 35.06 -14.32
N ALA A 314 10.98 34.65 -13.53
CA ALA A 314 11.68 33.39 -13.75
C ALA A 314 10.79 32.17 -13.44
N ILE A 315 10.02 32.24 -12.35
CA ILE A 315 9.06 31.19 -11.97
C ILE A 315 8.00 30.99 -13.05
N ILE A 316 7.44 32.08 -13.58
CA ILE A 316 6.43 32.03 -14.65
C ILE A 316 7.02 31.40 -15.92
N ARG A 317 8.23 31.81 -16.33
CA ARG A 317 8.91 31.28 -17.53
C ARG A 317 9.22 29.79 -17.40
N LEU A 318 9.75 29.36 -16.27
CA LEU A 318 10.07 27.95 -16.04
C LEU A 318 8.81 27.08 -16.01
N THR A 319 7.77 27.54 -15.30
CA THR A 319 6.48 26.84 -15.23
C THR A 319 5.90 26.63 -16.62
N HIS A 320 5.86 27.69 -17.42
CA HIS A 320 5.40 27.63 -18.79
C HIS A 320 6.20 26.64 -19.65
N GLN A 321 7.53 26.66 -19.57
CA GLN A 321 8.38 25.76 -20.36
C GLN A 321 8.19 24.29 -19.97
N VAL A 322 8.14 23.98 -18.68
CA VAL A 322 7.91 22.61 -18.19
C VAL A 322 6.53 22.10 -18.63
N THR A 323 5.49 22.93 -18.53
CA THR A 323 4.15 22.54 -18.96
C THR A 323 4.05 22.33 -20.48
N THR A 324 4.69 23.19 -21.26
CA THR A 324 4.76 23.03 -22.73
C THR A 324 5.51 21.75 -23.11
N LEU A 325 6.56 21.38 -22.37
CA LEU A 325 7.31 20.14 -22.59
C LEU A 325 6.45 18.91 -22.30
N LEU A 326 5.67 18.92 -21.22
CA LEU A 326 4.71 17.86 -20.87
C LEU A 326 3.60 17.68 -21.92
N GLN A 327 3.10 18.77 -22.49
CA GLN A 327 2.09 18.70 -23.55
C GLN A 327 2.64 18.06 -24.83
N ARG A 328 3.90 18.35 -25.18
CA ARG A 328 4.57 17.75 -26.33
C ARG A 328 5.02 16.31 -26.07
N ASN A 329 5.28 15.95 -24.82
CA ASN A 329 5.69 14.61 -24.43
C ASN A 329 5.04 14.17 -23.10
N PRO A 330 3.89 13.47 -23.16
CA PRO A 330 3.12 13.06 -21.98
C PRO A 330 3.74 11.82 -21.30
N SER A 331 5.03 11.86 -21.00
CA SER A 331 5.70 10.82 -20.23
C SER A 331 5.20 10.85 -18.78
N PRO A 332 4.72 9.73 -18.22
CA PRO A 332 4.24 9.68 -16.83
C PRO A 332 5.35 9.99 -15.82
N LEU A 333 6.61 9.66 -16.14
CA LEU A 333 7.78 9.99 -15.32
C LEU A 333 8.08 11.50 -15.32
N LEU A 334 7.96 12.13 -16.48
CA LEU A 334 8.15 13.58 -16.61
C LEU A 334 7.00 14.35 -15.94
N ALA A 335 5.77 13.85 -16.07
CA ALA A 335 4.59 14.39 -15.38
C ALA A 335 4.74 14.30 -13.85
N GLN A 336 5.24 13.16 -13.35
CA GLN A 336 5.52 13.00 -11.92
C GLN A 336 6.64 13.92 -11.44
N ALA A 337 7.72 14.07 -12.20
CA ALA A 337 8.86 14.92 -11.83
C ALA A 337 8.50 16.41 -11.83
N SER A 338 7.75 16.86 -12.84
CA SER A 338 7.25 18.23 -12.91
C SER A 338 6.26 18.53 -11.79
N GLN A 339 5.37 17.59 -11.44
CA GLN A 339 4.46 17.72 -10.31
C GLN A 339 5.22 17.88 -8.98
N LEU A 340 6.24 17.05 -8.74
CA LEU A 340 7.09 17.15 -7.55
C LEU A 340 7.85 18.47 -7.50
N TYR A 341 8.28 18.99 -8.66
CA TYR A 341 8.95 20.29 -8.76
C TYR A 341 8.00 21.46 -8.44
N PHE A 342 6.78 21.46 -9.01
CA PHE A 342 5.78 22.47 -8.70
C PHE A 342 5.32 22.43 -7.24
N GLN A 343 5.24 21.23 -6.66
CA GLN A 343 4.96 21.04 -5.25
C GLN A 343 6.11 21.56 -4.37
N ALA A 344 7.35 21.36 -4.78
CA ALA A 344 8.52 21.91 -4.09
C ALA A 344 8.59 23.44 -4.16
N LEU A 345 8.17 24.06 -5.28
CA LEU A 345 8.04 25.51 -5.39
C LEU A 345 6.96 26.11 -4.48
N LEU A 346 6.06 25.27 -3.95
CA LEU A 346 5.06 25.64 -2.94
C LEU A 346 5.49 25.22 -1.52
N SER A 347 6.60 24.47 -1.39
CA SER A 347 7.17 24.02 -0.12
C SER A 347 7.97 25.14 0.56
N PRO A 348 7.87 25.30 1.89
CA PRO A 348 8.70 26.24 2.65
C PRO A 348 10.17 25.79 2.80
N SER A 349 10.51 24.57 2.37
CA SER A 349 11.87 24.01 2.46
C SER A 349 12.67 24.28 1.18
N GLN A 350 13.72 25.10 1.27
CA GLN A 350 14.68 25.29 0.16
C GLN A 350 15.33 23.96 -0.26
N GLN A 351 15.49 23.02 0.67
CA GLN A 351 16.05 21.71 0.37
C GLN A 351 15.13 20.88 -0.53
N ASP A 352 13.81 21.03 -0.41
CA ASP A 352 12.85 20.34 -1.27
C ASP A 352 12.91 20.88 -2.70
N ILE A 353 13.11 22.19 -2.86
CA ILE A 353 13.31 22.84 -4.18
C ILE A 353 14.59 22.32 -4.83
N ILE A 354 15.69 22.21 -4.08
CA ILE A 354 16.97 21.68 -4.57
C ILE A 354 16.86 20.21 -4.95
N ASN A 355 16.24 19.39 -4.10
CA ASN A 355 16.05 17.97 -4.35
C ASN A 355 15.15 17.73 -5.57
N ALA A 356 14.06 18.49 -5.69
CA ALA A 356 13.16 18.39 -6.83
C ALA A 356 13.80 18.90 -8.12
N ASN A 357 14.60 19.96 -8.07
CA ASN A 357 15.38 20.45 -9.22
C ASN A 357 16.39 19.38 -9.69
N THR A 358 17.13 18.78 -8.76
CA THR A 358 18.10 17.72 -9.06
C THR A 358 17.44 16.51 -9.70
N ASN A 359 16.27 16.10 -9.19
CA ASN A 359 15.50 14.98 -9.73
C ASN A 359 14.96 15.29 -11.14
N LEU A 360 14.44 16.51 -11.36
CA LEU A 360 13.97 16.94 -12.68
C LEU A 360 15.14 16.93 -13.67
N GLN A 361 16.29 17.52 -13.34
CA GLN A 361 17.48 17.54 -14.20
C GLN A 361 17.97 16.13 -14.55
N ASN A 362 18.05 15.23 -13.56
CA ASN A 362 18.43 13.84 -13.80
C ASN A 362 17.49 13.12 -14.76
N LEU A 363 16.19 13.41 -14.73
CA LEU A 363 15.22 12.80 -15.64
C LEU A 363 15.24 13.42 -17.05
N LEU A 364 15.50 14.73 -17.16
CA LEU A 364 15.67 15.42 -18.44
C LEU A 364 16.95 14.96 -19.16
N ILE A 365 18.04 14.72 -18.42
CA ILE A 365 19.33 14.23 -18.95
C ILE A 365 19.23 12.77 -19.42
N ASN A 366 18.46 11.93 -18.72
CA ASN A 366 18.35 10.50 -19.01
C ASN A 366 17.23 10.14 -20.01
N SER A 367 16.52 11.13 -20.57
CA SER A 367 15.48 10.88 -21.59
C SER A 367 16.11 10.74 -23.00
N PRO A 368 15.69 9.75 -23.81
CA PRO A 368 16.28 9.49 -25.12
C PRO A 368 16.09 10.66 -26.09
N ALA A 369 17.15 11.00 -26.84
CA ALA A 369 17.23 12.17 -27.72
C ALA A 369 16.27 12.19 -28.94
N HIS A 370 15.49 11.13 -29.19
CA HIS A 370 14.53 11.04 -30.31
C HIS A 370 13.19 11.77 -30.08
N ILE A 371 13.12 12.62 -29.05
CA ILE A 371 11.93 13.41 -28.71
C ILE A 371 11.83 14.71 -29.55
N PHE A 372 12.83 14.98 -30.40
CA PHE A 372 13.04 16.29 -31.03
C PHE A 372 12.90 16.34 -32.55
N ASP A 373 12.60 15.23 -33.22
CA ASP A 373 12.32 15.33 -34.65
C ASP A 373 10.95 16.00 -34.84
N PRO A 374 10.86 17.10 -35.62
CA PRO A 374 9.57 17.62 -36.03
C PRO A 374 8.79 16.48 -36.72
N PRO A 375 7.45 16.43 -36.60
CA PRO A 375 6.67 15.43 -37.32
C PRO A 375 7.05 15.48 -38.80
N THR A 376 7.52 14.35 -39.34
CA THR A 376 7.78 14.23 -40.78
C THR A 376 6.49 14.62 -41.49
N PRO A 377 6.51 15.57 -42.44
CA PRO A 377 5.30 16.00 -43.12
C PRO A 377 4.69 14.79 -43.81
N GLN A 378 3.47 14.44 -43.42
CA GLN A 378 2.68 13.44 -44.13
C GLN A 378 2.52 13.94 -45.57
N THR A 379 3.12 13.23 -46.52
CA THR A 379 2.84 13.42 -47.93
C THR A 379 1.37 13.14 -48.14
N HIS A 380 0.57 14.19 -48.28
CA HIS A 380 -0.75 14.09 -48.88
C HIS A 380 -0.57 13.62 -50.32
N THR A 381 -0.78 12.33 -50.56
CA THR A 381 -1.13 11.82 -51.88
C THR A 381 -2.47 12.41 -52.26
N SER A 382 -2.44 13.42 -53.13
CA SER A 382 -3.59 13.80 -53.94
C SER A 382 -3.63 12.89 -55.18
N ALA A 383 -4.79 12.25 -55.36
CA ALA A 383 -5.21 11.39 -56.47
C ALA A 383 -4.61 9.98 -56.53
#